data_AF-A0A515A8U5-F1
#
_entry.id   AF-A0A515A8U5-F1
#
_cell.length_a   1.000
_cell.length_b   1.000
_cell.length_c   1.000
_cell.angle_alpha   90.00
_cell.angle_beta   90.00
_cell.angle_gamma   90.00
#
_symmetry.space_group_name_H-M   'P 1'
#
loop_
_entity.id
_entity.type
_entity.pdbx_description
1 polymer ?
#
loop_
_entity_poly.entity_id
_entity_poly.type
_entity_poly.pdbx_seq_one_letter_code
_entity_poly.pdbx_strand_id
1 'polypeptide(L)' 'MVTIKNKFVLLAAGFWLSGIVLILIGAGVKSARPDVAGPLLTVGIIAQAAGFGFLGFAIMQAVLKKK' A
#
# COMPACT_ATOMS: atom_id res chain seq x y z
N MET A 1 -13.21 14.34 13.40
CA MET A 1 -13.57 13.03 12.81
C MET A 1 -13.42 13.14 11.31
N VAL A 2 -12.32 12.64 10.73
CA VAL A 2 -12.09 12.72 9.28
C VAL A 2 -12.93 11.63 8.61
N THR A 3 -14.12 11.97 8.11
CA THR A 3 -14.97 11.04 7.38
C THR A 3 -14.43 10.86 5.97
N ILE A 4 -13.55 9.87 5.78
CA ILE A 4 -13.16 9.42 4.44
C ILE A 4 -14.39 8.74 3.82
N LYS A 5 -15.09 9.45 2.93
CA LYS A 5 -16.32 8.94 2.28
C LYS A 5 -16.06 7.75 1.36
N ASN A 6 -14.81 7.53 0.93
CA ASN A 6 -14.45 6.51 -0.04
C ASN A 6 -13.61 5.39 0.62
N LYS A 7 -14.23 4.23 0.85
CA LYS A 7 -13.57 3.02 1.41
C LYS A 7 -12.32 2.61 0.64
N PHE A 8 -12.23 2.90 -0.65
CA PHE A 8 -11.07 2.55 -1.49
C PHE A 8 -9.87 3.46 -1.21
N VAL A 9 -10.09 4.71 -0.80
CA VAL A 9 -9.00 5.59 -0.35
C VAL A 9 -8.42 5.10 0.97
N LEU A 10 -9.27 4.62 1.88
CA LEU A 10 -8.82 4.02 3.14
C LEU A 10 -8.05 2.72 2.90
N LEU A 11 -8.54 1.86 2.00
CA LEU A 11 -7.81 0.65 1.57
C LEU A 11 -6.46 1.01 0.94
N ALA A 12 -6.43 1.98 0.02
CA ALA A 12 -5.21 2.45 -0.60
C ALA A 12 -4.18 2.89 0.45
N ALA A 13 -4.58 3.73 1.40
CA ALA A 13 -3.72 4.20 2.47
C ALA A 13 -3.21 3.05 3.36
N GLY A 14 -4.07 2.09 3.71
CA GLY A 14 -3.68 0.93 4.52
C GLY A 14 -2.63 0.06 3.82
N PHE A 15 -2.81 -0.23 2.53
CA PHE A 15 -1.84 -0.96 1.72
C PHE A 15 -0.53 -0.18 1.54
N TRP A 16 -0.62 1.13 1.35
CA TRP A 16 0.56 1.98 1.20
C TRP A 16 1.40 2.03 2.48
N LEU A 17 0.77 2.28 3.63
CA LEU A 17 1.45 2.36 4.93
C LEU A 17 2.06 1.02 5.35
N SER A 18 1.29 -0.06 5.22
CA SER A 18 1.79 -1.42 5.52
C SER A 18 2.94 -1.80 4.58
N GLY A 19 2.87 -1.45 3.30
CA GLY A 19 3.95 -1.65 2.34
C GLY A 19 5.22 -0.89 2.72
N ILE A 20 5.12 0.38 3.14
CA ILE A 20 6.29 1.17 3.62
C ILE A 20 6.94 0.47 4.81
N VAL A 21 6.14 0.08 5.80
CA VAL A 21 6.65 -0.57 7.02
C VAL A 21 7.39 -1.86 6.67
N LEU A 22 6.81 -2.71 5.82
CA LEU A 22 7.47 -3.96 5.40
C LEU A 22 8.77 -3.71 4.63
N ILE A 23 8.80 -2.71 3.76
CA ILE A 23 10.01 -2.34 3.01
C ILE A 23 11.10 -1.83 3.96
N LEU A 24 10.76 -0.95 4.90
CA LEU A 24 11.71 -0.40 5.86
C LEU A 24 12.28 -1.49 6.77
N ILE A 25 11.44 -2.39 7.28
CA ILE A 25 11.89 -3.53 8.08
C ILE A 25 12.77 -4.45 7.22
N GLY A 26 12.32 -4.82 6.02
CA GLY A 26 13.09 -5.68 5.12
C GLY A 26 14.46 -5.11 4.76
N ALA A 27 14.53 -3.80 4.48
CA ALA A 27 15.78 -3.11 4.22
C ALA A 27 16.68 -3.07 5.47
N GLY A 28 16.10 -2.78 6.64
CA GLY A 28 16.83 -2.69 7.91
C GLY A 28 17.41 -4.03 8.38
N VAL A 29 16.72 -5.15 8.12
CA VAL A 29 17.20 -6.49 8.52
C VAL A 29 18.02 -7.19 7.44
N LYS A 30 18.18 -6.61 6.24
CA LYS A 30 18.84 -7.23 5.08
C LYS A 30 20.23 -7.79 5.39
N SER A 31 21.02 -7.08 6.19
CA SER A 31 22.40 -7.49 6.52
C SER A 31 22.47 -8.60 7.58
N ALA A 32 21.45 -8.71 8.44
CA ALA A 32 21.43 -9.67 9.55
C ALA A 32 20.59 -10.93 9.27
N ARG A 33 19.53 -10.79 8.46
CA ARG A 33 18.56 -11.84 8.12
C ARG A 33 18.13 -11.73 6.65
N PRO A 34 19.03 -12.00 5.69
CA PRO A 34 18.75 -11.87 4.27
C PRO A 34 17.62 -12.80 3.78
N ASP A 35 17.46 -13.95 4.44
CA ASP A 35 16.40 -14.94 4.25
C ASP A 35 15.00 -14.38 4.50
N VAL A 36 14.86 -13.47 5.48
CA VAL A 36 13.59 -12.80 5.80
C VAL A 36 13.43 -11.48 5.04
N ALA A 37 14.54 -10.78 4.77
CA ALA A 37 14.52 -9.49 4.09
C ALA A 37 13.91 -9.56 2.69
N GLY A 38 14.25 -10.59 1.90
CA GLY A 38 13.69 -10.79 0.55
C GLY A 38 12.15 -10.84 0.56
N PRO A 39 11.53 -11.77 1.30
CA PRO A 39 10.08 -11.85 1.44
C PRO A 39 9.44 -10.55 1.92
N LEU A 40 10.02 -9.87 2.93
CA LEU A 40 9.48 -8.60 3.44
C LEU A 40 9.46 -7.51 2.36
N LEU A 41 10.55 -7.38 1.59
CA LEU A 41 10.64 -6.43 0.48
C LEU A 41 9.62 -6.79 -0.61
N THR A 42 9.50 -8.06 -0.99
CA THR A 42 8.54 -8.51 -2.01
C THR A 42 7.11 -8.23 -1.59
N VAL A 43 6.70 -8.63 -0.38
CA VAL A 43 5.35 -8.38 0.14
C VAL A 43 5.09 -6.88 0.28
N GLY A 44 6.08 -6.11 0.74
CA GLY A 44 5.99 -4.67 0.83
C GLY A 44 5.76 -3.99 -0.53
N ILE A 45 6.48 -4.41 -1.58
CA ILE A 45 6.29 -3.90 -2.95
C ILE A 45 4.92 -4.30 -3.50
N ILE A 46 4.46 -5.53 -3.26
CA ILE A 46 3.11 -5.97 -3.66
C ILE A 46 2.03 -5.12 -2.97
N ALA A 47 2.21 -4.84 -1.68
CA ALA A 47 1.31 -3.96 -0.94
C ALA A 47 1.31 -2.53 -1.52
N GLN A 48 2.47 -1.99 -1.91
CA GLN A 48 2.54 -0.70 -2.61
C GLN A 48 1.75 -0.71 -3.93
N ALA A 49 1.95 -1.73 -4.76
CA ALA A 49 1.26 -1.89 -6.04
C ALA A 49 -0.27 -1.99 -5.83
N ALA A 50 -0.72 -2.76 -4.84
CA ALA A 50 -2.13 -2.84 -4.47
C ALA A 50 -2.68 -1.48 -4.02
N GLY A 51 -1.94 -0.75 -3.18
CA GLY A 51 -2.30 0.59 -2.72
C GLY A 51 -2.51 1.57 -3.88
N PHE A 52 -1.57 1.61 -4.83
CA PHE A 52 -1.71 2.42 -6.05
C PHE A 52 -2.89 1.96 -6.93
N GLY A 53 -3.15 0.66 -7.02
CA GLY A 53 -4.32 0.12 -7.71
C GLY A 53 -5.64 0.61 -7.12
N PHE A 54 -5.80 0.56 -5.79
CA PHE A 54 -6.98 1.07 -5.10
C PHE A 54 -7.13 2.59 -5.24
N LEU A 55 -6.02 3.33 -5.22
CA LEU A 55 -6.05 4.78 -5.43
C LEU A 55 -6.52 5.12 -6.86
N GLY A 56 -5.95 4.46 -7.87
CA GLY A 56 -6.38 4.63 -9.26
C GLY A 56 -7.86 4.31 -9.45
N PHE A 57 -8.34 3.23 -8.82
CA PHE A 57 -9.76 2.87 -8.82
C PHE A 57 -10.63 3.94 -8.14
N ALA A 58 -10.21 4.47 -6.99
CA ALA A 58 -10.93 5.53 -6.29
C ALA A 58 -11.04 6.81 -7.14
N ILE A 59 -9.96 7.18 -7.84
CA ILE A 59 -9.93 8.31 -8.77
C ILE A 59 -10.89 8.07 -9.93
N MET A 60 -10.82 6.90 -10.57
CA MET A 60 -11.72 6.55 -11.69
C MET A 60 -13.19 6.57 -11.27
N GLN A 61 -13.53 6.05 -10.08
CA GLN A 61 -14.90 6.16 -9.56
C GLN A 61 -15.34 7.61 -9.38
N ALA A 62 -14.47 8.48 -8.86
CA ALA A 62 -14.79 9.88 -8.64
C ALA A 62 -14.99 10.65 -9.96
N VAL A 63 -14.20 10.34 -10.98
CA VAL A 63 -14.28 10.96 -12.32
C VAL A 63 -15.46 10.41 -13.13
N LEU A 64 -15.72 9.10 -13.08
CA LEU A 64 -16.73 8.42 -13.91
C LEU A 64 -18.13 8.42 -13.30
N LYS A 65 -18.29 8.75 -12.00
CA LYS A 65 -19.61 9.08 -11.45
C LYS A 65 -20.11 10.37 -12.09
N LYS A 66 -20.75 10.24 -13.26
CA LYS A 66 -21.62 11.29 -13.80
C LYS A 66 -22.70 11.58 -12.75
N LYS A 67 -22.91 12.87 -12.48
CA LYS A 67 -24.03 13.38 -11.67
C LYS A 67 -25.35 12.81 -12.14
#